data_AF-A0A349HRM4-F1
#
_entry.id   AF-A0A349HRM4-F1
#
_cell.length_a   1.000
_cell.length_b   1.000
_cell.length_c   1.000
_cell.angle_alpha   90.00
_cell.angle_beta   90.00
_cell.angle_gamma   90.00
#
_symmetry.space_group_name_H-M   'P 1'
#
loop_
_entity.id
_entity.type
_entity.pdbx_description
1 polymer ?
#
loop_
_entity_poly.entity_id
_entity_poly.type
_entity_poly.pdbx_seq_one_letter_code
_entity_poly.pdbx_strand_id
1 'polypeptide(L)'
;MIEKGLSEKTIQSHLNNIDFYINDFLLREEPIPMNQGYQYVDMFLGDYFIRKCMWSTPSTIKSTAASLKKFYKCMLEHYMVKKEDYQELTETIKDNMDEWLEDCSMYNDPDQDNPFYLFDV
;
A
#
# COMPACT_ATOMS: atom_id res chain seq x y z
N MET A 1 -4.86 9.08 -15.60
CA MET A 1 -3.51 8.47 -15.76
C MET A 1 -3.00 8.52 -17.19
N ILE A 2 -3.85 8.27 -18.20
CA ILE A 2 -3.53 8.43 -19.63
C ILE A 2 -3.12 9.87 -19.96
N GLU A 3 -3.87 10.85 -19.45
CA GLU A 3 -3.58 12.29 -19.64
C GLU A 3 -2.25 12.76 -19.03
N LYS A 4 -1.60 11.92 -18.21
CA LYS A 4 -0.29 12.22 -17.59
C LYS A 4 0.89 11.60 -18.35
N GLY A 5 0.68 11.05 -19.55
CA GLY A 5 1.73 10.53 -20.42
C GLY A 5 2.42 9.25 -19.93
N LEU A 6 1.77 8.48 -19.06
CA LEU A 6 2.28 7.19 -18.58
C LEU A 6 2.13 6.11 -19.66
N SER A 7 3.07 5.16 -19.71
CA SER A 7 2.94 3.99 -20.57
C SER A 7 1.80 3.08 -20.11
N GLU A 8 1.17 2.36 -21.04
CA GLU A 8 0.08 1.42 -20.74
C GLU A 8 0.46 0.41 -19.66
N LYS A 9 1.69 -0.13 -19.72
CA LYS A 9 2.22 -1.05 -18.72
C LYS A 9 2.22 -0.44 -17.31
N THR A 10 2.63 0.82 -17.18
CA THR A 10 2.64 1.51 -15.89
C THR A 10 1.23 1.80 -15.39
N ILE A 11 0.31 2.16 -16.29
CA ILE A 11 -1.11 2.34 -15.95
C ILE A 11 -1.69 1.03 -15.44
N GLN A 12 -1.46 -0.08 -16.14
CA GLN A 12 -1.96 -1.39 -15.75
C GLN A 12 -1.39 -1.83 -14.39
N SER A 13 -0.10 -1.60 -14.14
CA SER A 13 0.49 -1.91 -12.84
C SER A 13 -0.16 -1.11 -11.71
N HIS A 14 -0.43 0.18 -11.92
CA HIS A 14 -1.16 0.97 -10.92
C HIS A 14 -2.57 0.45 -10.69
N LEU A 15 -3.31 0.12 -11.77
CA LEU A 15 -4.65 -0.44 -11.66
C LEU A 15 -4.65 -1.77 -10.89
N ASN A 16 -3.73 -2.69 -11.22
CA ASN A 16 -3.62 -3.97 -10.51
C ASN A 16 -3.30 -3.79 -9.02
N ASN A 17 -2.39 -2.87 -8.68
CA ASN A 17 -2.05 -2.59 -7.28
C ASN A 17 -3.25 -2.03 -6.49
N ILE A 18 -4.07 -1.19 -7.13
CA ILE A 18 -5.27 -0.62 -6.51
C ILE A 18 -6.41 -1.62 -6.44
N ASP A 19 -6.60 -2.41 -7.49
CA ASP A 19 -7.58 -3.51 -7.52
C ASP A 19 -7.31 -4.48 -6.37
N PHE A 20 -6.06 -4.91 -6.21
CA PHE A 20 -5.65 -5.78 -5.11
C PHE A 20 -5.90 -5.16 -3.73
N TYR A 21 -5.56 -3.89 -3.56
CA TYR A 21 -5.77 -3.22 -2.29
C TYR A 21 -7.27 -3.08 -1.94
N ILE A 22 -8.09 -2.65 -2.89
CA ILE A 22 -9.52 -2.38 -2.63
C ILE A 22 -10.32 -3.67 -2.57
N ASN A 23 -10.16 -4.55 -3.56
CA ASN A 23 -11.05 -5.69 -3.77
C ASN A 23 -10.58 -6.95 -3.03
N ASP A 24 -9.29 -7.09 -2.76
CA ASP A 24 -8.79 -8.22 -1.97
C ASP A 24 -8.54 -7.83 -0.51
N PHE A 25 -7.73 -6.79 -0.25
CA PHE A 25 -7.33 -6.47 1.12
C PHE A 25 -8.44 -5.80 1.95
N LEU A 26 -9.06 -4.71 1.48
CA LEU A 26 -10.10 -3.99 2.24
C LEU A 26 -11.39 -4.80 2.43
N LEU A 27 -11.62 -5.83 1.61
CA LEU A 27 -12.79 -6.72 1.71
C LEU A 27 -12.49 -8.04 2.46
N ARG A 28 -11.25 -8.25 2.92
CA ARG A 28 -10.78 -9.52 3.47
C ARG A 28 -11.47 -9.94 4.76
N GLU A 29 -11.71 -8.98 5.65
CA GLU A 29 -12.30 -9.18 6.98
C GLU A 29 -13.70 -8.54 7.00
N GLU A 30 -13.89 -7.49 7.80
CA GLU A 30 -15.05 -6.60 7.66
C GLU A 30 -14.80 -5.64 6.48
N PRO A 31 -15.71 -5.55 5.49
CA PRO A 31 -15.55 -4.68 4.34
C PRO A 31 -15.35 -3.21 4.72
N ILE A 32 -14.18 -2.68 4.39
CA ILE A 32 -13.84 -1.27 4.60
C ILE A 32 -14.15 -0.48 3.32
N PRO A 33 -15.01 0.56 3.39
CA PRO A 33 -15.23 1.46 2.26
C PRO A 33 -13.93 2.10 1.76
N MET A 34 -13.75 2.20 0.44
CA MET A 34 -12.51 2.73 -0.15
C MET A 34 -12.16 4.16 0.31
N ASN A 35 -13.15 4.97 0.72
CA ASN A 35 -12.90 6.32 1.25
C ASN A 35 -12.36 6.33 2.69
N GLN A 36 -12.44 5.21 3.41
CA GLN A 36 -11.84 4.99 4.73
C GLN A 36 -10.55 4.17 4.66
N GLY A 37 -10.22 3.60 3.50
CA GLY A 37 -9.06 2.74 3.36
C GLY A 37 -7.74 3.43 3.74
N TYR A 38 -7.64 4.77 3.66
CA TYR A 38 -6.41 5.49 4.00
C TYR A 38 -5.86 5.15 5.38
N GLN A 39 -6.75 4.83 6.33
CA GLN A 39 -6.44 4.44 7.72
C GLN A 39 -5.75 3.07 7.82
N TYR A 40 -5.79 2.27 6.75
CA TYR A 40 -5.30 0.89 6.70
C TYR A 40 -4.04 0.73 5.84
N VAL A 41 -3.46 1.82 5.33
CA VAL A 41 -2.27 1.72 4.48
C VAL A 41 -1.07 1.18 5.23
N ASP A 42 -0.93 1.49 6.52
CA ASP A 42 0.13 0.96 7.36
C ASP A 42 0.00 -0.55 7.56
N MET A 43 -1.16 -1.03 8.02
CA MET A 43 -1.45 -2.47 8.11
C MET A 43 -1.28 -3.18 6.77
N PHE A 44 -1.63 -2.53 5.66
CA PHE A 44 -1.46 -3.12 4.33
C PHE A 44 0.02 -3.23 3.95
N LEU A 45 0.76 -2.13 3.89
CA LEU A 45 2.12 -2.11 3.36
C LEU A 45 3.17 -2.62 4.35
N GLY A 46 2.95 -2.42 5.65
CA GLY A 46 3.85 -2.81 6.72
C GLY A 46 3.63 -4.21 7.28
N ASP A 47 2.47 -4.83 7.05
CA ASP A 47 2.21 -6.19 7.56
C ASP A 47 1.70 -7.13 6.47
N TYR A 48 0.47 -6.91 5.99
CA TYR A 48 -0.21 -7.86 5.11
C TYR A 48 0.55 -8.09 3.81
N PHE A 49 0.97 -7.01 3.15
CA PHE A 49 1.67 -7.10 1.88
C PHE A 49 3.01 -7.83 2.04
N ILE A 50 3.74 -7.60 3.13
CA ILE A 50 5.02 -8.26 3.40
C ILE A 50 4.80 -9.75 3.65
N ARG A 51 3.92 -10.10 4.58
CA ARG A 51 3.78 -11.49 5.07
C ARG A 51 2.92 -12.39 4.21
N LYS A 52 1.97 -11.83 3.44
CA LYS A 52 0.93 -12.61 2.72
C LYS A 52 1.09 -12.58 1.20
N CYS A 53 1.84 -11.63 0.64
CA CYS A 53 2.04 -11.54 -0.81
C CYS A 53 3.42 -12.12 -1.19
N MET A 54 3.45 -13.24 -1.91
CA MET A 54 4.70 -13.88 -2.35
C MET A 54 5.60 -13.02 -3.25
N TRP A 55 5.08 -11.93 -3.81
CA TRP A 55 5.81 -10.97 -4.66
C TRP A 55 6.24 -9.71 -3.88
N SER A 56 6.15 -9.72 -2.55
CA SER A 56 6.56 -8.60 -1.70
C SER A 56 8.08 -8.43 -1.76
N THR A 57 8.50 -7.22 -2.10
CA THR A 57 9.88 -6.77 -2.17
C THR A 57 9.90 -5.28 -1.84
N PRO A 58 11.05 -4.72 -1.43
CA PRO A 58 11.18 -3.29 -1.22
C PRO A 58 10.76 -2.45 -2.45
N SER A 59 11.01 -2.97 -3.66
CA SER A 59 10.59 -2.32 -4.90
C SER A 59 9.07 -2.35 -5.10
N THR A 60 8.44 -3.51 -4.87
CA THR A 60 6.98 -3.65 -5.04
C THR A 60 6.22 -2.86 -3.98
N ILE A 61 6.71 -2.72 -2.74
CA ILE A 61 6.17 -1.80 -1.72
C ILE A 61 6.17 -0.35 -2.24
N LYS A 62 7.31 0.15 -2.72
CA LYS A 62 7.42 1.52 -3.27
C LYS A 62 6.45 1.75 -4.42
N SER A 63 6.35 0.79 -5.34
CA SER A 63 5.45 0.90 -6.49
C SER A 63 3.97 0.88 -6.08
N THR A 64 3.62 0.09 -5.07
CA THR A 64 2.26 -0.02 -4.52
C THR A 64 1.89 1.26 -3.77
N ALA A 65 2.77 1.78 -2.92
CA ALA A 65 2.61 3.08 -2.25
C ALA A 65 2.43 4.24 -3.25
N ALA A 66 3.18 4.24 -4.35
CA ALA A 66 3.00 5.22 -5.42
C ALA A 66 1.63 5.11 -6.11
N SER A 67 1.11 3.88 -6.26
CA SER A 67 -0.21 3.61 -6.81
C SER A 67 -1.30 4.17 -5.87
N LEU A 68 -1.21 3.87 -4.58
CA LEU A 68 -2.13 4.34 -3.53
C LEU A 68 -2.18 5.87 -3.49
N LYS A 69 -1.02 6.55 -3.47
CA LYS A 69 -0.97 8.02 -3.51
C LYS A 69 -1.67 8.59 -4.75
N LYS A 70 -1.49 8.00 -5.92
CA LYS A 70 -2.16 8.47 -7.15
C LYS A 70 -3.67 8.23 -7.09
N PHE A 71 -4.10 7.10 -6.56
CA PHE A 71 -5.51 6.77 -6.40
C PHE A 71 -6.22 7.72 -5.44
N TYR A 72 -5.70 7.89 -4.22
CA TYR A 72 -6.31 8.82 -3.26
C TYR A 72 -6.20 10.28 -3.68
N LYS A 73 -5.17 10.66 -4.44
CA LYS A 73 -5.12 11.97 -5.07
C LYS A 73 -6.27 12.17 -6.07
N CYS A 74 -6.59 11.15 -6.87
CA CYS A 74 -7.74 11.16 -7.78
C CYS A 74 -9.06 11.25 -6.98
N MET A 75 -9.21 10.46 -5.91
CA MET A 75 -10.38 10.54 -5.03
C MET A 75 -10.58 11.93 -4.44
N LEU A 76 -9.51 12.60 -4.02
CA LEU A 76 -9.54 13.97 -3.53
C LEU A 76 -9.98 14.95 -4.63
N GLU A 77 -9.45 14.82 -5.85
CA GLU A 77 -9.83 15.63 -7.02
C GLU A 77 -11.32 15.47 -7.37
N HIS A 78 -11.93 14.35 -7.00
CA HIS A 78 -13.36 14.04 -7.17
C HIS A 78 -14.20 14.18 -5.90
N TYR A 79 -13.69 14.80 -4.84
CA TYR A 79 -14.39 15.04 -3.56
C TYR A 79 -14.89 13.75 -2.86
N MET A 80 -14.25 12.62 -3.13
CA MET A 80 -14.59 11.32 -2.51
C MET A 80 -13.89 11.12 -1.15
N VAL A 81 -12.81 11.86 -0.90
CA VAL A 81 -12.10 11.94 0.38
C VAL A 81 -11.77 13.40 0.68
N LYS A 82 -11.52 13.73 1.96
CA LYS A 82 -11.11 15.06 2.37
C LYS A 82 -9.61 15.27 2.14
N LYS A 83 -9.18 16.53 2.24
CA LYS A 83 -7.77 16.87 2.12
C LYS A 83 -6.96 16.25 3.26
N GLU A 84 -7.52 16.26 4.46
CA GLU A 84 -6.92 15.72 5.68
C GLU A 84 -6.70 14.20 5.53
N ASP A 85 -7.69 13.46 5.02
CA ASP A 85 -7.60 12.02 4.75
C ASP A 85 -6.45 11.69 3.78
N TYR A 86 -6.31 12.48 2.69
CA TYR A 86 -5.20 12.33 1.75
C TYR A 86 -3.85 12.69 2.38
N GLN A 87 -3.80 13.70 3.25
CA GLN A 87 -2.57 14.07 3.97
C GLN A 87 -2.12 12.95 4.90
N GLU A 88 -3.04 12.41 5.71
CA GLU A 88 -2.78 11.28 6.61
C GLU A 88 -2.21 10.07 5.86
N LEU A 89 -2.80 9.71 4.71
CA LEU A 89 -2.26 8.67 3.83
C LEU A 89 -0.82 8.95 3.42
N THR A 90 -0.54 10.17 2.94
CA THR A 90 0.80 10.52 2.43
C THR A 90 1.85 10.63 3.53
N GLU A 91 1.46 11.07 4.71
CA GLU A 91 2.32 11.18 5.90
C GLU A 91 2.64 9.79 6.42
N THR A 92 1.63 8.92 6.60
CA THR A 92 1.83 7.51 6.97
C THR A 92 2.80 6.80 6.01
N ILE A 93 2.59 6.95 4.70
CA ILE A 93 3.49 6.38 3.68
C ILE A 93 4.91 6.93 3.78
N LYS A 94 5.07 8.20 4.12
CA LYS A 94 6.39 8.84 4.18
C LYS A 94 7.13 8.41 5.45
N ASP A 95 6.45 8.43 6.57
CA ASP A 95 7.06 8.27 7.89
C ASP A 95 7.43 6.81 8.16
N ASN A 96 6.67 5.85 7.63
CA ASN A 96 6.91 4.41 7.85
C ASN A 96 7.63 3.72 6.68
N MET A 97 7.96 4.44 5.58
CA MET A 97 8.55 3.82 4.38
C MET A 97 9.82 3.05 4.70
N ASP A 98 10.75 3.63 5.46
CA ASP A 98 12.05 3.02 5.68
C ASP A 98 11.91 1.72 6.51
N GLU A 99 11.04 1.72 7.53
CA GLU A 99 10.69 0.54 8.33
C GLU A 99 10.09 -0.57 7.47
N TRP A 100 9.07 -0.27 6.66
CA TRP A 100 8.46 -1.28 5.78
C TRP A 100 9.45 -1.92 4.80
N LEU A 101 10.45 -1.16 4.33
CA LEU A 101 11.47 -1.67 3.41
C LEU A 101 12.50 -2.54 4.13
N GLU A 102 12.87 -2.17 5.36
CA GLU A 102 13.75 -2.93 6.23
C GLU A 102 13.09 -4.26 6.62
N ASP A 103 11.85 -4.21 7.14
CA ASP A 103 11.07 -5.38 7.50
C ASP A 103 10.87 -6.33 6.32
N CYS A 104 10.54 -5.80 5.15
CA CYS A 104 10.40 -6.62 3.94
C CYS A 104 11.72 -7.27 3.51
N SER A 105 12.84 -6.58 3.72
CA SER A 105 14.16 -7.13 3.39
C SER A 105 14.55 -8.24 4.36
N MET A 106 14.34 -8.02 5.67
CA MET A 106 14.59 -9.00 6.72
C MET A 106 13.68 -10.23 6.57
N TYR A 107 12.38 -10.04 6.36
CA TYR A 107 11.42 -11.13 6.19
C TYR A 107 11.73 -12.03 4.97
N ASN A 108 12.30 -11.45 3.92
CA ASN A 108 12.66 -12.19 2.71
C ASN A 108 14.05 -12.87 2.79
N ASP A 109 14.81 -12.63 3.85
CA ASP A 109 16.13 -13.23 4.07
C ASP A 109 16.02 -14.35 5.13
N PRO A 110 16.19 -15.63 4.75
CA PRO A 110 16.05 -16.75 5.67
C PRO A 110 17.14 -16.80 6.76
N ASP A 111 18.22 -16.03 6.61
CA ASP A 111 19.30 -15.94 7.60
C ASP A 111 19.10 -14.80 8.61
N GLN A 112 18.05 -13.98 8.44
CA GLN A 112 17.67 -12.92 9.38
C GLN A 112 16.55 -13.40 10.33
N ASP A 113 16.50 -12.79 11.51
CA ASP A 113 15.35 -12.96 12.40
C ASP A 113 14.10 -12.36 11.73
N ASN A 114 12.97 -13.09 11.80
CA ASN A 114 11.71 -12.57 11.26
C ASN A 114 11.27 -11.35 12.08
N PRO A 115 11.13 -10.16 11.45
CA PRO A 115 10.82 -8.92 12.15
C PRO A 115 9.45 -8.93 12.82
N PHE A 116 8.57 -9.88 12.47
CA PHE A 116 7.22 -10.00 13.01
C PHE A 116 7.08 -10.98 14.18
N TYR A 117 8.15 -11.69 14.60
CA TYR A 117 8.05 -12.73 15.64
C TYR A 117 7.55 -12.22 17.00
N LEU A 118 7.75 -10.93 17.33
CA LEU A 118 7.26 -10.34 18.59
C LEU A 118 5.74 -10.15 18.64
N PHE A 119 5.05 -10.28 17.51
CA PHE A 119 3.62 -10.04 17.36
C PHE A 119 2.82 -11.31 17.08
N ASP A 120 3.46 -12.48 17.09
CA ASP A 120 2.86 -13.80 16.82
C ASP A 120 2.39 -14.55 18.10
N VAL A 121 2.07 -13.83 19.19
CA VAL A 121 1.53 -14.41 20.46
C VAL A 121 0.01 -14.39 20.49
#